data_AF-A0A7Y2UEG5-F1
#
_entry.id   AF-A0A7Y2UEG5-F1
#
_cell.length_a   1.000
_cell.length_b   1.000
_cell.length_c   1.000
_cell.angle_alpha   90.00
_cell.angle_beta   90.00
_cell.angle_gamma   90.00
#
_symmetry.space_group_name_H-M   'P 1'
#
loop_
_entity.id
_entity.type
_entity.pdbx_description
1 polymer ?
#
loop_
_entity_poly.entity_id
_entity_poly.type
_entity_poly.pdbx_seq_one_letter_code
_entity_poly.pdbx_strand_id
1 'polypeptide(L)'
;MKRNIQQGFTLIELMIVIAIVAILVALAVPAYQDYTIRAKVGECVNAAAVPKLQISEYYETVGSFPADISVAGMTSQGDSQFCDAYSTYTGTAATSASFRIEIDETAVG
;
A
#
# COMPACT_ATOMS: atom_id res chain seq x y z
N MET A 1 52.38 18.04 32.52
CA MET A 1 51.12 17.40 32.07
C MET A 1 50.22 18.48 31.46
N LYS A 2 50.06 18.49 30.13
CA LYS A 2 49.13 19.43 29.47
C LYS A 2 47.71 18.95 29.75
N ARG A 3 46.93 19.76 30.47
CA ARG A 3 45.52 19.50 30.76
C ARG A 3 44.76 19.77 29.47
N ASN A 4 44.31 18.72 28.78
CA ASN A 4 43.39 18.87 27.67
C ASN A 4 42.08 19.40 28.24
N ILE A 5 41.76 20.66 27.95
CA ILE A 5 40.48 21.26 28.30
C ILE A 5 39.45 20.60 27.38
N GLN A 6 38.63 19.72 27.93
CA GLN A 6 37.46 19.19 27.22
C GLN A 6 36.51 20.37 26.98
N GLN A 7 36.40 20.79 25.72
CA GLN A 7 35.40 21.77 25.31
C GLN A 7 34.04 21.07 25.30
N GLY A 8 33.18 21.41 26.25
CA GLY A 8 31.80 20.95 26.28
C GLY A 8 30.95 21.64 25.21
N PHE A 9 29.90 20.96 24.75
CA PHE A 9 28.90 21.51 23.83
C PHE A 9 28.10 22.61 24.54
N THR A 10 27.83 23.72 23.84
CA THR A 10 27.04 24.83 24.40
C THR A 10 25.54 24.55 24.30
N LEU A 11 24.76 25.10 25.23
CA LEU A 11 23.29 25.02 25.13
C LEU A 11 22.75 25.68 23.87
N ILE A 12 23.42 26.73 23.39
CA ILE A 12 23.03 27.46 22.18
C ILE A 12 23.19 26.57 20.94
N GLU A 13 24.31 25.84 20.82
CA GLU A 13 24.51 24.89 19.72
C GLU A 13 23.40 23.83 19.71
N LEU A 14 23.03 23.32 20.89
CA LEU A 14 21.99 22.29 21.00
C LEU A 14 20.61 22.83 20.60
N MET A 15 20.27 24.06 20.99
CA MET A 15 18.99 24.68 20.63
C MET A 15 18.85 24.90 19.11
N ILE A 16 19.93 25.32 18.44
CA ILE A 16 19.92 25.51 16.99
C ILE A 16 19.74 24.16 16.27
N VAL A 17 20.43 23.11 16.74
CA VAL A 17 20.29 21.77 16.15
C VAL A 17 18.85 21.27 16.28
N ILE A 18 18.22 21.41 17.44
CA ILE A 18 16.83 21.01 17.65
C ILE A 18 15.88 21.82 16.75
N ALA A 19 16.12 23.12 16.58
CA ALA A 19 15.30 23.96 15.71
C ALA A 19 15.35 23.49 14.24
N ILE A 20 16.54 23.13 13.74
CA ILE A 20 16.69 22.61 12.38
C ILE A 20 16.01 21.24 12.24
N VAL A 21 16.24 20.33 13.19
CA VAL A 21 15.62 18.99 13.17
C VAL A 21 14.10 19.09 13.22
N ALA A 22 13.53 20.00 14.01
CA ALA A 22 12.09 20.21 14.08
C ALA A 22 11.48 20.59 12.72
N ILE A 23 12.15 21.47 11.97
CA ILE A 23 11.72 21.87 10.62
C ILE A 23 11.81 20.68 9.66
N LEU A 24 12.92 19.93 9.70
CA LEU A 24 13.10 18.75 8.84
C LEU A 24 12.04 17.68 9.10
N VAL A 25 11.77 17.37 10.37
CA VAL A 25 10.78 16.36 10.77
C VAL A 25 9.37 16.78 10.36
N ALA A 26 9.02 18.06 10.52
CA ALA A 26 7.71 18.58 10.12
C ALA A 26 7.39 18.36 8.63
N LEU A 27 8.41 18.38 7.76
CA LEU A 27 8.26 18.08 6.34
C LEU A 27 8.44 16.60 6.01
N ALA A 28 9.38 15.94 6.68
CA ALA A 28 9.76 14.56 6.39
C ALA A 28 8.70 13.54 6.80
N VAL A 29 8.02 13.76 7.93
CA VAL A 29 6.99 12.82 8.44
C VAL A 29 5.82 12.66 7.46
N PRO A 30 5.12 13.72 7.02
CA PRO A 30 4.00 13.56 6.09
C PRO A 30 4.46 12.97 4.75
N ALA A 31 5.62 13.39 4.24
CA ALA A 31 6.17 12.84 2.99
C ALA A 31 6.52 11.35 3.10
N TYR A 32 7.06 10.91 4.23
CA TYR A 32 7.36 9.49 4.47
C TYR A 32 6.08 8.66 4.64
N GLN A 33 5.08 9.19 5.36
CA GLN A 33 3.77 8.55 5.50
C GLN A 33 3.12 8.31 4.13
N ASP A 34 3.03 9.33 3.29
CA ASP A 34 2.50 9.22 1.92
C ASP A 34 3.27 8.19 1.08
N TYR A 35 4.59 8.18 1.19
CA TYR A 35 5.42 7.20 0.47
C TYR A 35 5.12 5.76 0.92
N THR A 36 5.03 5.53 2.22
CA THR A 36 4.73 4.20 2.75
C THR A 36 3.32 3.75 2.38
N ILE A 37 2.30 4.61 2.45
CA ILE A 37 0.94 4.30 2.04
C ILE A 37 0.91 3.92 0.56
N ARG A 38 1.56 4.70 -0.32
CA ARG A 38 1.65 4.39 -1.76
C ARG A 38 2.33 3.05 -2.03
N ALA A 39 3.40 2.72 -1.28
CA ALA A 39 4.08 1.44 -1.42
C ALA A 39 3.14 0.27 -1.04
N LYS A 40 2.42 0.39 0.09
CA LYS A 40 1.46 -0.61 0.54
C LYS A 40 0.28 -0.78 -0.42
N VAL A 41 -0.27 0.31 -0.94
CA VAL A 41 -1.33 0.26 -1.98
C VAL A 41 -0.79 -0.36 -3.28
N GLY A 42 0.46 -0.09 -3.64
CA GLY A 42 1.12 -0.73 -4.78
C GLY A 42 1.21 -2.25 -4.65
N GLU A 43 1.41 -2.76 -3.43
CA GLU A 43 1.39 -4.19 -3.14
C GLU A 43 0.01 -4.81 -3.44
N CYS A 44 -1.07 -4.13 -3.09
CA CYS A 44 -2.42 -4.57 -3.46
C CYS A 44 -2.66 -4.67 -4.95
N VAL A 45 -2.15 -3.69 -5.71
CA VAL A 45 -2.23 -3.71 -7.17
C VAL A 45 -1.41 -4.86 -7.76
N ASN A 46 -0.23 -5.14 -7.21
CA ASN A 46 0.61 -6.26 -7.64
C ASN A 46 -0.04 -7.61 -7.32
N ALA A 47 -0.59 -7.78 -6.12
CA ALA A 47 -1.31 -8.98 -5.71
C ALA A 47 -2.57 -9.22 -6.58
N ALA A 48 -3.21 -8.16 -7.06
CA ALA A 48 -4.34 -8.24 -7.98
C ALA A 48 -3.99 -8.74 -9.41
N ALA A 49 -2.72 -8.95 -9.74
CA ALA A 49 -2.33 -9.47 -11.06
C ALA A 49 -2.82 -10.91 -11.30
N VAL A 50 -2.69 -11.78 -10.30
CA VAL A 50 -3.15 -13.19 -10.36
C VAL A 50 -4.66 -13.30 -10.59
N PRO A 51 -5.52 -12.67 -9.77
CA PRO A 51 -6.97 -12.80 -9.96
C PRO A 51 -7.45 -12.17 -11.27
N LYS A 52 -6.80 -11.09 -11.73
CA LYS A 52 -7.09 -10.51 -13.05
C LYS A 52 -6.84 -11.50 -14.19
N LEU A 53 -5.75 -12.26 -14.13
CA LEU A 53 -5.45 -13.30 -15.12
C LEU A 53 -6.49 -14.41 -15.09
N GLN A 54 -6.86 -14.90 -13.91
CA GLN A 54 -7.85 -15.97 -13.75
C GLN A 54 -9.23 -15.57 -14.30
N ILE A 55 -9.68 -14.33 -14.04
CA ILE A 55 -10.93 -13.81 -14.60
C ILE A 55 -10.85 -13.74 -16.14
N SER A 56 -9.71 -13.33 -16.69
CA SER A 56 -9.53 -13.27 -18.15
C SER A 56 -9.55 -14.66 -18.79
N GLU A 57 -8.90 -15.65 -18.18
CA GLU A 57 -8.88 -17.03 -18.65
C GLU A 57 -10.27 -17.68 -18.59
N TYR A 58 -11.03 -17.38 -17.53
CA TYR A 58 -12.42 -17.81 -17.41
C TYR A 58 -13.28 -17.25 -18.55
N TYR A 59 -13.13 -15.96 -18.87
CA TYR A 59 -13.87 -15.33 -19.96
C TYR A 59 -13.55 -15.96 -21.32
N GLU A 60 -12.27 -16.23 -21.61
CA GLU A 60 -11.84 -16.91 -22.84
C GLU A 60 -12.40 -18.34 -22.96
N THR A 61 -12.54 -19.04 -21.83
CA THR A 61 -13.01 -20.44 -21.82
C THR A 61 -14.53 -20.57 -21.84
N VAL A 62 -15.23 -19.72 -21.09
CA VAL A 62 -16.69 -19.82 -20.85
C VAL A 62 -17.48 -18.85 -21.72
N GLY A 63 -16.84 -17.82 -22.27
CA GLY A 63 -17.49 -16.78 -23.09
C GLY A 63 -18.32 -15.79 -22.28
N SER A 64 -18.20 -15.80 -20.95
CA SER A 64 -18.87 -14.88 -20.04
C SER A 64 -18.00 -14.60 -18.82
N PHE A 65 -18.21 -13.46 -18.17
CA PHE A 65 -17.49 -13.16 -16.94
C PHE A 65 -17.96 -14.06 -15.79
N PRO A 66 -17.05 -14.42 -14.86
CA PRO A 66 -17.40 -15.23 -13.71
C PRO A 66 -18.41 -14.49 -12.81
N ALA A 67 -19.44 -15.21 -12.35
CA ALA A 67 -20.45 -14.66 -11.44
C ALA A 67 -19.91 -14.42 -10.01
N ASP A 68 -18.80 -15.10 -9.68
CA ASP A 68 -18.08 -15.00 -8.41
C ASP A 68 -16.60 -15.34 -8.63
N ILE A 69 -15.70 -14.87 -7.77
CA ILE A 69 -14.27 -15.15 -7.86
C ILE A 69 -13.94 -16.66 -7.73
N SER A 70 -14.74 -17.41 -6.98
CA SER A 70 -14.54 -18.86 -6.78
C SER A 70 -14.72 -19.66 -8.06
N VAL A 71 -15.64 -19.26 -8.95
CA VAL A 71 -15.85 -19.95 -10.23
C VAL A 71 -14.72 -19.70 -11.23
N ALA A 72 -13.95 -18.62 -11.04
CA ALA A 72 -12.71 -18.36 -11.76
C ALA A 72 -11.50 -19.11 -11.17
N GLY A 73 -11.69 -19.97 -10.16
CA GLY A 73 -10.62 -20.72 -9.52
C GLY A 73 -9.78 -19.91 -8.52
N MET A 74 -10.26 -18.74 -8.10
CA MET A 74 -9.63 -18.00 -7.00
C MET A 74 -10.02 -18.64 -5.66
N THR A 75 -9.02 -18.93 -4.83
CA THR A 75 -9.23 -19.51 -3.48
C THR A 75 -8.85 -18.57 -2.35
N SER A 76 -8.26 -17.41 -2.66
CA SER A 76 -7.93 -16.34 -1.70
C SER A 76 -8.51 -14.99 -2.13
N GLN A 77 -9.16 -14.32 -1.16
CA GLN A 77 -9.45 -12.88 -1.20
C GLN A 77 -8.32 -12.19 -0.44
N GLY A 78 -7.69 -11.16 -1.00
CA GLY A 78 -6.66 -10.38 -0.32
C GLY A 78 -5.35 -11.16 -0.06
N ASP A 79 -4.52 -11.38 -1.09
CA ASP A 79 -3.21 -12.04 -0.97
C ASP A 79 -2.14 -11.14 -0.35
N SER A 80 -2.47 -9.89 -0.02
CA SER A 80 -1.57 -8.97 0.67
C SER A 80 -2.19 -8.51 1.97
N GLN A 81 -1.37 -8.34 3.01
CA GLN A 81 -1.78 -7.84 4.33
C GLN A 81 -2.35 -6.40 4.32
N PHE A 82 -2.38 -5.75 3.15
CA PHE A 82 -2.87 -4.39 2.95
C PHE A 82 -4.19 -4.33 2.15
N CYS A 83 -4.75 -5.46 1.73
CA CYS A 83 -6.01 -5.50 1.00
C CYS A 83 -6.99 -6.46 1.66
N ASP A 84 -8.20 -5.98 1.93
CA ASP A 84 -9.25 -6.76 2.58
C ASP A 84 -9.88 -7.78 1.63
N ALA A 85 -10.17 -7.38 0.38
CA ALA A 85 -10.86 -8.25 -0.57
C ALA A 85 -10.64 -7.87 -2.04
N TYR A 86 -10.82 -8.88 -2.91
CA TYR A 86 -10.98 -8.70 -4.35
C TYR A 86 -12.38 -9.13 -4.74
N SER A 87 -13.10 -8.29 -5.50
CA SER A 87 -14.47 -8.61 -5.89
C SER A 87 -14.73 -8.31 -7.36
N THR A 88 -15.41 -9.25 -8.02
CA THR A 88 -15.91 -9.12 -9.38
C THR A 88 -17.37 -8.68 -9.34
N TYR A 89 -17.65 -7.49 -9.86
CA TYR A 89 -19.01 -7.00 -10.03
C TYR A 89 -19.41 -7.19 -11.48
N THR A 90 -20.32 -8.13 -11.72
CA THR A 90 -20.95 -8.32 -13.02
C THR A 90 -22.26 -7.54 -13.08
N GLY A 91 -22.50 -6.81 -14.18
CA GLY A 91 -23.87 -6.48 -14.57
C GLY A 91 -24.61 -7.78 -14.93
N THR A 92 -25.90 -7.87 -14.63
CA THR A 92 -26.72 -9.06 -14.92
C THR A 92 -26.56 -9.46 -16.40
N ALA A 93 -26.08 -10.69 -16.67
CA ALA A 93 -25.76 -11.23 -18.01
C ALA A 93 -24.62 -10.49 -18.78
N ALA A 94 -23.53 -10.20 -18.09
CA ALA A 94 -22.50 -9.26 -18.52
C ALA A 94 -21.57 -9.71 -19.66
N THR A 95 -21.63 -8.97 -20.77
CA THR A 95 -20.47 -8.68 -21.64
C THR A 95 -19.47 -7.70 -21.02
N SER A 96 -19.73 -7.21 -19.79
CA SER A 96 -18.92 -6.21 -19.08
C SER A 96 -18.87 -6.50 -17.58
N ALA A 97 -17.68 -6.70 -17.01
CA ALA A 97 -17.47 -6.81 -15.56
C ALA A 97 -16.50 -5.75 -15.05
N SER A 98 -16.61 -5.41 -13.77
CA SER A 98 -15.62 -4.58 -13.08
C SER A 98 -14.95 -5.37 -11.96
N PHE A 99 -13.64 -5.19 -11.83
CA PHE A 99 -12.85 -5.75 -10.76
C PHE A 99 -12.54 -4.64 -9.76
N ARG A 100 -12.86 -4.86 -8.49
CA ARG A 100 -12.57 -3.92 -7.41
C ARG A 100 -11.54 -4.53 -6.46
N ILE A 101 -10.62 -3.68 -6.02
CA ILE A 101 -9.65 -3.95 -4.97
C ILE A 101 -10.09 -3.11 -3.78
N GLU A 102 -10.34 -3.75 -2.65
CA GLU A 102 -10.62 -3.08 -1.38
C GLU A 102 -9.34 -3.02 -0.56
N ILE A 103 -8.94 -1.81 -0.17
CA ILE A 103 -7.71 -1.54 0.58
C ILE A 103 -8.10 -1.52 2.05
N ASP A 104 -7.32 -2.21 2.88
CA ASP A 104 -7.48 -2.10 4.33
C ASP A 104 -6.85 -0.78 4.80
N GLU A 105 -7.70 0.23 5.01
CA GLU A 105 -7.30 1.55 5.50
C GLU A 105 -6.58 1.47 6.85
N THR A 106 -6.91 0.48 7.70
CA THR A 106 -6.27 0.30 9.01
C THR A 106 -4.86 -0.29 8.91
N ALA A 107 -4.58 -1.08 7.86
CA ALA A 107 -3.25 -1.63 7.60
C ALA A 107 -2.32 -0.65 6.86
N VAL A 108 -2.87 0.26 6.05
CA VAL A 108 -2.07 1.21 5.28
C VAL A 108 -1.64 2.45 6.07
N GLY A 109 -2.41 2.91 7.05
CA GLY A 109 -2.00 3.94 8.00
C GLY A 109 -3.08 4.96 8.34
#